data_AF-A0A2N1WDG3-F1
#
_entry.id   AF-A0A2N1WDG3-F1
#
_cell.length_a   1.000
_cell.length_b   1.000
_cell.length_c   1.000
_cell.angle_alpha   90.00
_cell.angle_beta   90.00
_cell.angle_gamma   90.00
#
_symmetry.space_group_name_H-M   'P 1'
#
loop_
_entity.id
_entity.type
_entity.pdbx_description
1 polymer ?
#
loop_
_entity_poly.entity_id
_entity_poly.type
_entity_poly.pdbx_seq_one_letter_code
_entity_poly.pdbx_strand_id
1 'polypeptide(L)' 'RCVVLSTHIMQEVAALCDRIVIIAAGRIAAEGTAQQLLERSGADSLEDAFVRLIGSDEGLLA' A
#
# COMPACT_ATOMS: atom_id res chain seq x y z
N ARG A 1 6.61 0.98 -21.81
CA ARG A 1 5.39 0.18 -21.55
C ARG A 1 5.01 0.38 -20.10
N CYS A 2 3.72 0.49 -19.79
CA CYS A 2 3.22 0.63 -18.41
C CYS A 2 2.35 -0.59 -18.11
N VAL A 3 2.53 -1.16 -16.93
CA VAL A 3 1.73 -2.29 -16.42
C VAL A 3 1.09 -1.82 -15.13
N VAL A 4 -0.21 -2.04 -14.99
CA VAL A 4 -0.94 -1.80 -13.75
C VAL A 4 -1.20 -3.14 -13.10
N LEU A 5 -0.62 -3.36 -11.92
CA LEU A 5 -0.85 -4.52 -11.09
C LEU A 5 -1.79 -4.13 -9.95
N SER A 6 -2.91 -4.85 -9.82
CA SER A 6 -3.84 -4.70 -8.70
C SER A 6 -3.89 -6.02 -7.95
N THR A 7 -3.35 -6.04 -6.74
CA THR A 7 -3.31 -7.21 -5.85
C THR A 7 -3.44 -6.72 -4.40
N HIS A 8 -3.94 -7.60 -3.53
CA HIS A 8 -3.95 -7.38 -2.09
C HIS A 8 -2.69 -7.98 -1.43
N ILE A 9 -1.85 -8.70 -2.19
CA ILE A 9 -0.64 -9.34 -1.70
C ILE A 9 0.50 -8.31 -1.68
N MET A 10 0.77 -7.73 -0.51
CA MET A 10 1.77 -6.67 -0.36
C MET A 10 3.20 -7.11 -0.71
N GLN A 11 3.53 -8.40 -0.58
CA GLN A 11 4.83 -8.96 -0.95
C GLN A 11 5.09 -8.89 -2.45
N GLU A 12 4.06 -9.11 -3.28
CA GLU A 12 4.17 -8.98 -4.74
C GLU A 12 4.33 -7.52 -5.14
N VAL A 13 3.58 -6.62 -4.50
CA VAL A 13 3.69 -5.17 -4.72
C VAL A 13 5.10 -4.67 -4.40
N ALA A 14 5.67 -5.10 -3.27
CA ALA A 14 7.03 -4.74 -2.89
C ALA A 14 8.08 -5.21 -3.90
N ALA A 15 7.88 -6.40 -4.49
CA ALA A 15 8.85 -7.03 -5.38
C ALA A 15 8.75 -6.55 -6.83
N LEU A 16 7.56 -6.15 -7.28
CA LEU A 16 7.27 -5.91 -8.70
C LEU A 16 6.97 -4.45 -9.04
N CYS A 17 6.52 -3.63 -8.08
CA CYS A 17 6.03 -2.28 -8.36
C CYS A 17 7.05 -1.20 -7.98
N ASP A 18 7.37 -0.32 -8.93
CA ASP A 18 8.18 0.88 -8.67
C ASP A 18 7.39 1.97 -7.93
N ARG A 19 6.08 2.03 -8.19
CA ARG A 19 5.12 2.97 -7.61
C ARG A 19 3.89 2.23 -7.12
N ILE A 20 3.43 2.62 -5.95
CA ILE A 20 2.33 2.00 -5.24
C ILE A 20 1.29 3.07 -4.96
N VAL A 21 0.02 2.74 -5.20
CA VAL A 21 -1.12 3.58 -4.86
C VAL A 21 -2.03 2.74 -3.97
N ILE A 22 -2.28 3.24 -2.76
CA ILE A 22 -3.21 2.65 -1.81
C ILE A 22 -4.55 3.36 -1.95
N ILE A 23 -5.58 2.60 -2.28
CA ILE A 23 -6.94 3.09 -2.46
C ILE A 23 -7.81 2.54 -1.34
N ALA A 24 -8.59 3.42 -0.70
CA ALA A 24 -9.54 3.07 0.34
C ALA A 24 -10.81 3.90 0.24
N ALA A 25 -11.97 3.28 0.45
CA ALA A 25 -13.28 3.93 0.34
C ALA A 25 -13.45 4.78 -0.94
N GLY A 26 -12.90 4.31 -2.06
CA GLY A 26 -12.92 5.01 -3.36
C GLY A 26 -12.03 6.25 -3.45
N ARG A 27 -11.08 6.45 -2.52
CA ARG A 27 -10.13 7.58 -2.49
C ARG A 27 -8.70 7.07 -2.40
N ILE A 28 -7.75 7.87 -2.88
CA ILE A 28 -6.32 7.60 -2.71
C ILE A 28 -5.95 7.91 -1.27
N ALA A 29 -5.62 6.89 -0.49
CA ALA A 29 -5.15 7.03 0.88
C ALA A 29 -3.65 7.39 0.92
N ALA A 30 -2.86 6.74 0.05
CA ALA A 30 -1.45 7.03 -0.08
C ALA A 30 -0.92 6.67 -1.48
N GLU A 31 0.19 7.30 -1.83
CA GLU A 31 0.89 7.09 -3.09
C GLU A 31 2.38 7.33 -2.86
N GLY A 32 3.22 6.52 -3.51
CA GLY A 32 4.67 6.67 -3.48
C GLY A 32 5.41 5.38 -3.84
N THR A 33 6.71 5.37 -3.65
CA THR A 33 7.50 4.14 -3.64
C THR A 33 7.25 3.35 -2.35
N ALA A 34 7.63 2.08 -2.31
CA ALA A 34 7.54 1.27 -1.09
C ALA A 34 8.23 1.95 0.11
N GLN A 35 9.44 2.48 -0.10
CA GLN A 35 10.19 3.17 0.95
C GLN A 35 9.48 4.43 1.44
N GLN A 36 8.92 5.24 0.53
CA GLN A 36 8.17 6.44 0.92
C GLN A 36 6.92 6.10 1.73
N LEU A 37 6.24 5.00 1.41
CA LEU A 37 5.08 4.54 2.17
C LEU A 37 5.46 4.03 3.56
N LEU A 38 6.59 3.34 3.69
CA LEU A 38 7.15 2.90 4.99
C LEU A 38 7.54 4.10 5.85
N GLU A 39 8.28 5.06 5.29
CA GLU A 39 8.69 6.29 5.99
C GLU A 39 7.47 7.12 6.44
N ARG A 40 6.45 7.25 5.58
CA ARG A 40 5.22 7.99 5.90
C ARG A 40 4.37 7.32 6.98
N SER A 41 4.34 6.00 7.01
CA SER A 41 3.55 5.23 7.99
C SER A 41 4.31 4.95 9.29
N GLY A 42 5.64 5.12 9.28
CA GLY A 42 6.52 4.75 10.39
C GLY A 42 6.45 3.26 10.71
N ALA A 43 6.21 2.43 9.70
CA ALA A 43 6.03 0.99 9.84
C ALA A 43 7.21 0.21 9.29
N ASP A 44 7.42 -1.00 9.81
CA ASP A 44 8.52 -1.88 9.41
C ASP A 44 8.16 -2.76 8.20
N SER A 45 6.87 -2.82 7.85
CA SER A 45 6.35 -3.61 6.73
C SER A 45 5.31 -2.83 5.92
N LEU A 46 5.15 -3.17 4.62
CA LEU A 46 4.13 -2.54 3.77
C LEU A 46 2.70 -2.90 4.21
N GLU A 47 2.54 -4.04 4.87
CA GLU A 47 1.26 -4.49 5.40
C GLU A 47 0.84 -3.61 6.60
N ASP A 48 1.75 -3.39 7.54
CA ASP A 48 1.55 -2.43 8.64
C ASP A 48 1.38 -1.00 8.12
N ALA A 49 2.16 -0.63 7.09
CA ALA A 49 2.05 0.67 6.46
C ALA A 49 0.67 0.87 5.85
N PHE A 50 0.15 -0.13 5.15
CA PHE A 50 -1.19 -0.15 4.59
C PHE A 50 -2.21 0.07 5.72
N VAL A 51 -2.25 -0.80 6.73
CA VAL A 51 -3.21 -0.70 7.85
C VAL A 51 -3.19 0.70 8.50
N ARG A 52 -1.99 1.25 8.76
CA ARG A 52 -1.84 2.60 9.33
C ARG A 52 -2.30 3.72 8.39
N LEU A 53 -2.02 3.61 7.10
CA LEU A 53 -2.38 4.62 6.10
C LEU A 53 -3.87 4.61 5.78
N ILE A 54 -4.55 3.47 5.94
CA ILE A 54 -6.00 3.38 5.73
C ILE A 54 -6.75 3.81 6.99
N GLY A 55 -6.19 3.55 8.17
CA GLY A 55 -6.80 3.95 9.45
C GLY A 55 -8.14 3.24 9.74
N SER A 56 -8.43 2.15 9.03
CA SER A 56 -9.66 1.38 9.16
C SER A 56 -9.37 -0.10 9.35
N ASP A 57 -10.00 -0.71 10.36
CA ASP A 57 -10.07 -2.17 10.59
C ASP A 57 -10.57 -2.96 9.37
N GLU A 58 -11.15 -2.27 8.39
CA GLU A 58 -11.66 -2.81 7.12
C GLU A 58 -10.56 -3.52 6.29
N GLY A 59 -9.30 -3.14 6.47
CA GLY A 59 -8.16 -3.82 5.82
C GLY A 59 -7.76 -5.16 6.46
N LEU A 60 -8.21 -5.45 7.69
CA LEU A 60 -7.94 -6.70 8.42
C LEU A 60 -8.99 -7.80 8.18
N LEU A 61 -10.12 -7.45 7.56
CA LEU A 61 -11.28 -8.35 7.41
C LEU A 61 -11.57 -8.77 5.96
N ALA A 62 -10.73 -8.37 5.00
CA ALA A 62 -10.88 -8.67 3.58
C ALA A 62 -9.98 -9.83 3.13
#